data_AF-G4KLT2-F1
#
_entry.id   AF-G4KLT2-F1
#
_cell.length_a   1.000
_cell.length_b   1.000
_cell.length_c   1.000
_cell.angle_alpha   90.00
_cell.angle_beta   90.00
_cell.angle_gamma   90.00
#
_symmetry.space_group_name_H-M   'P 1'
#
loop_
_entity.id
_entity.type
_entity.pdbx_description
1 polymer ?
#
loop_
_entity_poly.entity_id
_entity_poly.type
_entity_poly.pdbx_seq_one_letter_code
_entity_poly.pdbx_strand_id
1 'polypeptide(L)'
;MKKIFFLIIIYLFVNSSLAFGADDKTAISELKTYLRTIKSVAIDFTQEDSYGKIVKGKLLIHKPYNFRCNYYPPFPLVIIGTKNFVSMYDYDMEQVSRINRSENTFNFLLEDNEHFDKDFVFESVINERNISKITIYHTLTEKRSEITFNKATQKIEALKIFEDNNIVTITFDKIAKVQKFSDDLFKVKNPEIFGPPKRLTKSEIEKKYIVS
;
A
#
# COMPACT_ATOMS: atom_id res chain seq x y z
N MET A 1 43.73 32.95 13.62
CA MET A 1 43.07 31.94 14.49
C MET A 1 41.66 32.41 14.81
N LYS A 2 40.64 32.00 14.03
CA LYS A 2 39.24 32.36 14.27
C LYS A 2 38.58 31.24 15.08
N LYS A 3 38.19 31.56 16.32
CA LYS A 3 37.45 30.67 17.22
C LYS A 3 36.04 30.47 16.63
N ILE A 4 35.72 29.24 16.24
CA ILE A 4 34.37 28.86 15.80
C ILE A 4 33.57 28.54 17.07
N PHE A 5 32.53 29.35 17.30
CA PHE A 5 31.57 29.16 18.37
C PHE A 5 30.62 28.01 17.96
N PHE A 6 30.63 26.92 18.72
CA PHE A 6 29.70 25.80 18.52
C PHE A 6 28.36 26.18 19.18
N LEU A 7 27.37 26.53 18.36
CA LEU A 7 26.02 26.86 18.82
C LEU A 7 25.22 25.55 18.89
N ILE A 8 25.10 24.98 20.09
CA ILE A 8 24.26 23.81 20.36
C ILE A 8 22.81 24.29 20.30
N ILE A 9 22.13 24.01 19.18
CA ILE A 9 20.69 24.18 19.04
C ILE A 9 20.05 22.95 19.69
N ILE A 10 19.56 23.12 20.93
CA ILE A 10 18.74 22.11 21.61
C ILE A 10 17.36 22.11 20.92
N TYR A 11 17.11 21.11 20.08
CA TYR A 11 15.75 20.81 19.60
C TYR A 11 14.96 20.22 20.77
N LEU A 12 14.13 21.04 21.42
CA LEU A 12 13.06 20.57 22.29
C LEU A 12 12.02 19.87 21.41
N PHE A 13 12.13 18.55 21.26
CA PHE A 13 11.04 17.72 20.75
C PHE A 13 9.91 17.75 21.78
N VAL A 14 8.94 18.63 21.57
CA VAL A 14 7.66 18.57 22.25
C VAL A 14 6.95 17.33 21.69
N ASN A 15 7.05 16.19 22.38
CA ASN A 15 6.25 15.00 22.09
C ASN A 15 4.79 15.33 22.43
N SER A 16 4.15 16.09 21.55
CA SER A 16 2.72 16.32 21.58
C SER A 16 2.07 15.01 21.14
N SER A 17 1.68 14.17 22.08
CA SER A 17 0.81 13.04 21.76
C SER A 17 -0.48 13.63 21.19
N LEU A 18 -0.69 13.44 19.89
CA LEU A 18 -1.93 13.85 19.24
C LEU A 18 -3.07 13.06 19.90
N ALA A 19 -3.89 13.77 20.68
CA ALA A 19 -5.05 13.19 21.30
C ALA A 19 -6.17 13.12 20.26
N PHE A 20 -6.37 11.93 19.68
CA PHE A 20 -7.50 11.66 18.80
C PHE A 20 -8.84 11.83 19.53
N GLY A 21 -9.79 12.49 18.86
CA GLY A 21 -11.17 12.61 19.33
C GLY A 21 -11.91 11.27 19.34
N ALA A 22 -13.13 11.25 19.87
CA ALA A 22 -13.93 10.02 19.92
C ALA A 22 -14.30 9.48 18.52
N ASP A 23 -14.60 10.38 17.57
CA ASP A 23 -14.90 10.01 16.18
C ASP A 23 -13.65 9.46 15.47
N ASP A 24 -12.49 10.11 15.65
CA ASP A 24 -11.20 9.66 15.10
C ASP A 24 -10.85 8.24 15.57
N LYS A 25 -11.00 7.99 16.88
CA LYS A 25 -10.75 6.65 17.46
C LYS A 25 -11.69 5.59 16.88
N THR A 26 -12.94 5.96 16.61
CA THR A 26 -13.91 5.07 15.96
C THR A 26 -13.45 4.74 14.53
N ALA A 27 -13.12 5.74 13.72
CA ALA A 27 -12.64 5.54 12.35
C ALA A 27 -11.36 4.69 12.28
N ILE A 28 -10.40 4.94 13.18
CA ILE A 28 -9.17 4.13 13.30
C ILE A 28 -9.49 2.68 13.65
N SER A 29 -10.41 2.46 14.60
CA SER A 29 -10.84 1.11 15.01
C SER A 29 -11.54 0.34 13.89
N GLU A 30 -12.40 1.02 13.13
CA GLU A 30 -13.08 0.45 11.96
C GLU A 30 -12.10 0.11 10.84
N LEU A 31 -11.14 0.99 10.55
CA LEU A 31 -10.05 0.72 9.61
C LEU A 31 -9.25 -0.52 10.02
N LYS A 32 -8.81 -0.60 11.28
CA LYS A 32 -8.09 -1.76 11.82
C LYS A 32 -8.90 -3.05 11.69
N THR A 33 -10.22 -2.96 11.94
CA THR A 33 -11.14 -4.10 11.77
C THR A 33 -11.25 -4.52 10.31
N TYR A 34 -11.36 -3.57 9.38
CA TYR A 34 -11.34 -3.84 7.94
C TYR A 34 -10.05 -4.55 7.53
N LEU A 35 -8.90 -4.01 7.92
CA LEU A 35 -7.59 -4.61 7.63
C LEU A 35 -7.50 -6.05 8.14
N ARG A 36 -7.94 -6.34 9.37
CA ARG A 36 -7.95 -7.71 9.92
C ARG A 36 -8.87 -8.67 9.15
N THR A 37 -9.96 -8.15 8.58
CA THR A 37 -11.01 -8.96 7.95
C THR A 37 -10.65 -9.35 6.52
N ILE A 38 -9.96 -8.48 5.78
CA ILE A 38 -9.49 -8.81 4.43
C ILE A 38 -8.37 -9.85 4.49
N LYS A 39 -8.60 -11.04 3.93
CA LYS A 39 -7.60 -12.13 3.91
C LYS A 39 -7.16 -12.46 2.49
N SER A 40 -8.11 -12.90 1.67
CA SER A 40 -7.92 -13.25 0.28
C SER A 40 -8.90 -12.46 -0.57
N VAL A 41 -8.43 -11.43 -1.25
CA VAL A 41 -9.27 -10.54 -2.07
C VAL A 41 -8.61 -10.17 -3.39
N ALA A 42 -9.42 -9.93 -4.40
CA ALA A 42 -9.05 -9.35 -5.67
C ALA A 42 -9.78 -8.01 -5.83
N ILE A 43 -9.04 -6.94 -6.09
CA ILE A 43 -9.53 -5.57 -6.09
C ILE A 43 -9.17 -4.93 -7.42
N ASP A 44 -10.16 -4.45 -8.17
CA ASP A 44 -9.91 -3.58 -9.32
C ASP A 44 -9.44 -2.20 -8.79
N PHE A 45 -8.39 -1.65 -9.40
CA PHE A 45 -7.91 -0.32 -9.05
C PHE A 45 -7.68 0.55 -10.28
N THR A 46 -7.85 1.85 -10.07
CA THR A 46 -7.41 2.91 -10.98
C THR A 46 -6.42 3.78 -10.24
N GLN A 47 -5.28 4.07 -10.86
CA GLN A 47 -4.27 4.97 -10.33
C GLN A 47 -4.19 6.21 -11.23
N GLU A 48 -4.07 7.37 -10.60
CA GLU A 48 -3.86 8.66 -11.23
C GLU A 48 -2.68 9.38 -10.55
N ASP A 49 -1.76 9.93 -11.33
CA ASP A 49 -0.66 10.76 -10.83
C ASP A 49 -1.00 12.26 -10.88
N SER A 50 -0.12 13.11 -10.32
CA SER A 50 -0.37 14.56 -10.30
C SER A 50 -0.33 15.22 -11.68
N TYR A 51 0.08 14.49 -12.72
CA TYR A 51 0.12 14.94 -14.11
C TYR A 51 -1.09 14.44 -14.92
N GLY A 52 -2.05 13.75 -14.28
CA GLY A 52 -3.27 13.23 -14.90
C GLY A 52 -3.07 11.92 -15.66
N LYS A 53 -1.93 11.23 -15.52
CA LYS A 53 -1.71 9.93 -16.13
C LYS A 53 -2.54 8.89 -15.39
N ILE A 54 -3.47 8.26 -16.10
CA ILE A 54 -4.34 7.22 -15.56
C ILE A 54 -3.85 5.84 -15.98
N VAL A 55 -3.71 4.95 -15.01
CA VAL A 55 -3.38 3.53 -15.22
C VAL A 55 -4.33 2.65 -14.43
N LYS A 56 -4.54 1.42 -14.91
CA LYS A 56 -5.48 0.48 -14.29
C LYS A 56 -4.80 -0.85 -14.00
N GLY A 57 -5.31 -1.55 -13.01
CA GLY A 57 -4.81 -2.86 -12.69
C GLY A 57 -5.70 -3.62 -11.71
N LYS A 58 -5.13 -4.72 -11.20
CA LYS A 58 -5.74 -5.53 -10.16
C LYS A 58 -4.77 -5.74 -9.01
N LEU A 59 -5.24 -5.45 -7.81
CA LEU A 59 -4.56 -5.75 -6.57
C LEU A 59 -5.08 -7.07 -6.02
N LEU A 60 -4.20 -8.05 -5.90
CA LEU A 60 -4.48 -9.31 -5.21
C LEU A 60 -3.83 -9.26 -3.84
N ILE A 61 -4.60 -9.53 -2.79
CA ILE A 61 -4.10 -9.67 -1.42
C ILE A 61 -4.36 -11.11 -0.99
N HIS A 62 -3.33 -11.76 -0.49
CA HIS A 62 -3.39 -13.07 0.13
C HIS A 62 -2.55 -13.05 1.41
N LYS A 63 -3.21 -12.64 2.50
CA LYS A 63 -2.60 -12.49 3.83
C LYS A 63 -2.02 -13.80 4.36
N PRO A 64 -0.97 -13.71 5.19
CA PRO A 64 -0.40 -12.48 5.78
C PRO A 64 0.67 -11.78 4.95
N TYR A 65 1.15 -12.40 3.87
CA TYR A 65 2.41 -11.95 3.27
C TYR A 65 2.35 -11.64 1.79
N ASN A 66 1.40 -12.22 1.07
CA ASN A 66 1.44 -12.20 -0.37
C ASN A 66 0.54 -11.11 -0.91
N PHE A 67 1.05 -10.32 -1.84
CA PHE A 67 0.23 -9.48 -2.69
C PHE A 67 0.79 -9.41 -4.09
N ARG A 68 -0.06 -9.00 -5.02
CA ARG A 68 0.32 -8.68 -6.39
C ARG A 68 -0.42 -7.42 -6.82
N CYS A 69 0.32 -6.35 -7.10
CA CYS A 69 -0.18 -5.24 -7.87
C CYS A 69 0.12 -5.51 -9.36
N ASN A 70 -0.92 -5.86 -10.11
CA ASN A 70 -0.83 -6.19 -11.52
C ASN A 70 -1.39 -5.04 -12.36
N TYR A 71 -0.52 -4.18 -12.88
CA TYR A 71 -0.93 -3.19 -13.86
C TYR A 71 -1.23 -3.85 -15.21
N TYR A 72 -2.23 -3.33 -15.92
CA TYR A 72 -2.57 -3.82 -17.24
C TYR A 72 -1.72 -3.15 -18.32
N PRO A 73 -1.40 -3.86 -19.42
CA PRO A 73 -0.82 -3.23 -20.59
C PRO A 73 -1.64 -2.00 -21.03
N PRO A 74 -1.00 -0.90 -21.47
CA PRO A 74 0.42 -0.77 -21.79
C PRO A 74 1.30 -0.28 -20.63
N PHE A 75 0.83 -0.20 -19.39
CA PHE A 75 1.69 0.21 -18.28
C PHE A 75 2.67 -0.91 -17.86
N PRO A 76 3.99 -0.65 -17.78
CA PRO A 76 5.01 -1.70 -17.83
C PRO A 76 5.47 -2.16 -16.44
N LEU A 77 4.60 -2.20 -15.43
CA LEU A 77 4.99 -2.60 -14.08
C LEU A 77 4.21 -3.80 -13.55
N VAL A 78 4.89 -4.64 -12.77
CA VAL A 78 4.27 -5.58 -11.83
C VAL A 78 5.00 -5.53 -10.51
N ILE A 79 4.24 -5.49 -9.40
CA ILE A 79 4.79 -5.49 -8.04
C ILE A 79 4.25 -6.72 -7.31
N ILE A 80 5.13 -7.53 -6.75
CA ILE A 80 4.78 -8.77 -6.04
C ILE A 80 5.47 -8.76 -4.69
N GLY A 81 4.67 -8.83 -3.62
CA GLY A 81 5.16 -8.99 -2.26
C GLY A 81 5.05 -10.41 -1.77
N THR A 82 6.01 -10.80 -0.94
CA THR A 82 6.09 -12.09 -0.26
C THR A 82 6.45 -11.88 1.22
N LYS A 83 6.71 -12.96 1.96
CA LYS A 83 7.12 -12.89 3.37
C LYS A 83 8.36 -12.00 3.58
N ASN A 84 9.33 -12.08 2.68
CA ASN A 84 10.64 -11.48 2.92
C ASN A 84 10.88 -10.21 2.10
N PHE A 85 10.35 -10.17 0.87
CA PHE A 85 10.68 -9.12 -0.09
C PHE A 85 9.47 -8.64 -0.86
N VAL A 86 9.54 -7.38 -1.30
CA VAL A 86 8.73 -6.85 -2.39
C VAL A 86 9.63 -6.75 -3.61
N SER A 87 9.19 -7.37 -4.71
CA SER A 87 9.87 -7.33 -6.00
C SER A 87 9.03 -6.53 -6.98
N MET A 88 9.63 -5.53 -7.62
CA MET A 88 9.06 -4.83 -8.75
C MET A 88 9.79 -5.25 -10.01
N TYR A 89 9.05 -5.61 -11.05
CA TYR A 89 9.61 -5.84 -12.37
C TYR A 89 9.11 -4.75 -13.32
N ASP A 90 10.04 -4.07 -13.97
CA ASP A 90 9.79 -3.10 -15.03
C ASP A 90 10.02 -3.76 -16.39
N TYR A 91 8.96 -3.84 -17.19
CA TYR A 91 8.96 -4.49 -18.50
C TYR A 91 9.67 -3.68 -19.58
N ASP A 92 9.75 -2.36 -19.44
CA ASP A 92 10.40 -1.49 -20.44
C ASP A 92 11.91 -1.45 -20.19
N MET A 93 12.32 -1.47 -18.92
CA MET A 93 13.73 -1.55 -18.53
C MET A 93 14.28 -2.98 -18.46
N GLU A 94 13.39 -3.99 -18.52
CA GLU A 94 13.69 -5.41 -18.30
C GLU A 94 14.40 -5.71 -16.96
N GLN A 95 14.14 -4.89 -15.95
CA GLN A 95 14.85 -4.93 -14.67
C GLN A 95 13.96 -5.33 -13.51
N VAL A 96 14.55 -6.04 -12.55
CA VAL A 96 13.95 -6.33 -11.25
C VAL A 96 14.61 -5.47 -10.18
N SER A 97 13.79 -4.78 -9.39
CA SER A 97 14.21 -4.17 -8.13
C SER A 97 13.58 -4.90 -6.95
N ARG A 98 14.30 -4.95 -5.83
CA ARG A 98 13.83 -5.60 -4.60
C ARG A 98 14.13 -4.75 -3.39
N ILE A 99 13.15 -4.69 -2.50
CA ILE A 99 13.29 -4.10 -1.16
C ILE A 99 12.88 -5.14 -0.12
N ASN A 100 13.37 -4.99 1.12
CA ASN A 100 12.88 -5.82 2.21
C ASN A 100 11.41 -5.52 2.48
N ARG A 101 10.66 -6.51 2.99
CA ARG A 101 9.25 -6.34 3.35
C ARG A 101 9.04 -5.15 4.30
N SER A 102 9.93 -4.97 5.27
CA SER A 102 9.85 -3.87 6.25
C SER A 102 10.00 -2.49 5.63
N GLU A 103 10.55 -2.37 4.42
CA GLU A 103 10.69 -1.11 3.69
C GLU A 103 9.45 -0.80 2.83
N ASN A 104 8.51 -1.74 2.69
CA ASN A 104 7.31 -1.55 1.89
C ASN A 104 6.28 -0.71 2.65
N THR A 105 6.10 0.54 2.26
CA THR A 105 5.12 1.47 2.86
C THR A 105 3.66 1.05 2.71
N PHE A 106 3.37 0.00 1.92
CA PHE A 106 2.03 -0.56 1.71
C PHE A 106 1.76 -1.85 2.50
N ASN A 107 2.70 -2.29 3.35
CA ASN A 107 2.52 -3.49 4.18
C ASN A 107 1.36 -3.37 5.17
N PHE A 108 0.88 -2.18 5.51
CA PHE A 108 -0.33 -2.01 6.34
C PHE A 108 -1.55 -2.77 5.79
N LEU A 109 -1.66 -2.93 4.45
CA LEU A 109 -2.74 -3.73 3.83
C LEU A 109 -2.63 -5.22 4.15
N LEU A 110 -1.43 -5.69 4.50
CA LEU A 110 -1.09 -7.07 4.81
C LEU A 110 -1.09 -7.36 6.31
N GLU A 111 -0.98 -6.33 7.13
CA GLU A 111 -0.81 -6.46 8.57
C GLU A 111 -2.10 -6.77 9.31
N ASP A 112 -1.94 -7.43 10.45
CA ASP A 112 -2.95 -7.43 11.49
C ASP A 112 -2.75 -6.22 12.41
N ASN A 113 -3.68 -6.03 13.34
CA ASN A 113 -3.65 -4.88 14.23
C ASN A 113 -2.40 -4.83 15.13
N GLU A 114 -1.84 -5.98 15.51
CA GLU A 114 -0.66 -6.02 16.39
C GLU A 114 0.60 -5.54 15.67
N HIS A 115 0.73 -5.86 14.38
CA HIS A 115 1.86 -5.42 13.56
C HIS A 115 1.70 -3.98 13.05
N PHE A 116 0.47 -3.53 12.78
CA PHE A 116 0.21 -2.17 12.29
C PHE A 116 0.88 -1.11 13.18
N ASP A 117 0.65 -1.19 14.50
CA ASP A 117 1.14 -0.17 15.44
C ASP A 117 2.65 -0.26 15.69
N LYS A 118 3.33 -1.28 15.14
CA LYS A 118 4.79 -1.41 15.18
C LYS A 118 5.45 -0.61 14.06
N ASP A 119 4.89 -0.69 12.87
CA ASP A 119 5.50 -0.14 11.65
C ASP A 119 4.86 1.21 11.25
N PHE A 120 3.65 1.51 11.76
CA PHE A 120 2.88 2.71 11.42
C PHE A 120 2.39 3.50 12.61
N VAL A 121 2.38 4.82 12.44
CA VAL A 121 1.77 5.78 13.37
C VAL A 121 0.63 6.51 12.66
N PHE A 122 -0.53 6.60 13.31
CA PHE A 122 -1.60 7.48 12.86
C PHE A 122 -1.23 8.93 13.16
N GLU A 123 -1.16 9.77 12.13
CA GLU A 123 -0.76 11.17 12.25
C GLU A 123 -1.96 12.12 12.24
N SER A 124 -2.98 11.86 11.43
CA SER A 124 -4.19 12.68 11.42
C SER A 124 -5.41 11.90 10.96
N VAL A 125 -6.58 12.31 11.46
CA VAL A 125 -7.88 11.85 10.97
C VAL A 125 -8.72 13.07 10.66
N ILE A 126 -9.17 13.19 9.41
CA ILE A 126 -10.11 14.22 8.98
C ILE A 126 -11.42 13.52 8.68
N ASN A 127 -12.40 13.75 9.54
CA ASN A 127 -13.73 13.18 9.43
C ASN A 127 -14.66 14.10 8.60
N GLU A 128 -15.19 13.54 7.53
CA GLU A 128 -16.32 14.05 6.77
C GLU A 128 -17.55 13.15 7.03
N ARG A 129 -18.71 13.41 6.40
CA ARG A 129 -19.96 12.66 6.68
C ARG A 129 -19.76 11.14 6.72
N ASN A 130 -19.48 10.54 5.56
CA ASN A 130 -19.30 9.09 5.43
C ASN A 130 -17.84 8.70 5.19
N ILE A 131 -16.93 9.67 5.13
CA ILE A 131 -15.53 9.47 4.77
C ILE A 131 -14.65 9.91 5.93
N SER A 132 -13.62 9.12 6.21
CA SER A 132 -12.51 9.50 7.08
C SER A 132 -11.23 9.45 6.25
N LYS A 133 -10.51 10.57 6.16
CA LYS A 133 -9.17 10.63 5.57
C LYS A 133 -8.16 10.46 6.69
N ILE A 134 -7.42 9.35 6.67
CA ILE A 134 -6.54 8.92 7.74
C ILE A 134 -5.11 8.98 7.22
N THR A 135 -4.29 9.88 7.76
CA THR A 135 -2.86 9.94 7.42
C THR A 135 -2.07 9.03 8.34
N ILE A 136 -1.26 8.17 7.72
CA ILE A 136 -0.36 7.25 8.41
C ILE A 136 1.09 7.57 8.04
N TYR A 137 1.98 7.40 9.01
CA TYR A 137 3.42 7.59 8.89
C TYR A 137 4.12 6.25 9.09
N HIS A 138 4.89 5.83 8.09
CA HIS A 138 5.69 4.61 8.17
C HIS A 138 7.03 4.90 8.85
N THR A 139 7.28 4.27 9.99
CA THR A 139 8.35 4.67 10.91
C THR A 139 9.76 4.43 10.35
N LEU A 140 9.93 3.39 9.53
CA LEU A 140 11.25 3.04 8.97
C LEU A 140 11.65 3.93 7.79
N THR A 141 10.72 4.24 6.90
CA THR A 141 11.02 4.98 5.65
C THR A 141 10.67 6.46 5.72
N GLU A 142 10.05 6.88 6.83
CA GLU A 142 9.57 8.25 7.07
C GLU A 142 8.55 8.77 6.04
N LYS A 143 7.96 7.85 5.26
CA LYS A 143 6.99 8.18 4.22
C LYS A 143 5.58 8.21 4.80
N ARG A 144 4.74 9.08 4.23
CA ARG A 144 3.33 9.22 4.58
C ARG A 144 2.43 8.63 3.53
N SER A 145 1.24 8.20 3.94
CA SER A 145 0.15 7.83 3.05
C SER A 145 -1.17 8.27 3.65
N GLU A 146 -2.12 8.70 2.82
CA GLU A 146 -3.48 9.03 3.25
C GLU A 146 -4.44 7.92 2.77
N ILE A 147 -5.18 7.35 3.71
CA ILE A 147 -6.19 6.33 3.48
C ILE A 147 -7.56 7.02 3.49
N THR A 148 -8.30 6.90 2.39
CA THR A 148 -9.72 7.28 2.35
C THR A 148 -10.55 6.07 2.76
N PHE A 149 -11.14 6.12 3.96
CA PHE A 149 -11.99 5.08 4.51
C PHE A 149 -13.45 5.52 4.50
N ASN A 150 -14.33 4.70 3.94
CA ASN A 150 -15.76 4.95 3.95
C ASN A 150 -16.41 4.23 5.13
N LYS A 151 -16.91 5.02 6.09
CA LYS A 151 -17.58 4.58 7.32
C LYS A 151 -18.88 3.83 7.04
N ALA A 152 -19.62 4.22 6.00
CA ALA A 152 -20.89 3.59 5.64
C ALA A 152 -20.69 2.20 5.02
N THR A 153 -19.67 2.04 4.17
CA THR A 153 -19.38 0.75 3.53
C THR A 153 -18.35 -0.09 4.30
N GLN A 154 -17.69 0.49 5.30
CA GLN A 154 -16.60 -0.05 6.09
C GLN A 154 -15.44 -0.56 5.22
N LYS A 155 -15.06 0.22 4.20
CA LYS A 155 -14.02 -0.14 3.22
C LYS A 155 -13.05 1.00 2.97
N ILE A 156 -11.81 0.64 2.62
CA ILE A 156 -10.88 1.59 2.00
C ILE A 156 -11.31 1.81 0.55
N GLU A 157 -11.50 3.08 0.17
CA GLU A 157 -11.89 3.47 -1.19
C GLU A 157 -10.73 4.07 -1.98
N ALA A 158 -9.76 4.69 -1.31
CA ALA A 158 -8.58 5.20 -1.97
C ALA A 158 -7.35 5.27 -1.06
N LEU A 159 -6.18 5.25 -1.69
CA LEU A 159 -4.89 5.55 -1.09
C LEU A 159 -4.27 6.72 -1.84
N LYS A 160 -3.71 7.68 -1.11
CA LYS A 160 -2.89 8.75 -1.66
C LYS A 160 -1.46 8.59 -1.15
N ILE A 161 -0.53 8.62 -2.08
CA ILE A 161 0.90 8.38 -1.89
C ILE A 161 1.63 9.68 -2.18
N PHE A 162 2.48 10.10 -1.25
CA PHE A 162 3.27 11.31 -1.37
C PHE A 162 4.69 10.94 -1.78
N GLU A 163 5.02 11.18 -3.04
CA GLU A 163 6.38 11.09 -3.58
C GLU A 163 7.00 12.50 -3.63
N ASP A 164 8.31 12.59 -3.85
CA ASP A 164 9.04 13.86 -3.66
C ASP A 164 8.52 15.00 -4.56
N ASN A 165 8.08 14.68 -5.78
CA ASN A 165 7.55 15.64 -6.77
C ASN A 165 6.26 15.15 -7.44
N ASN A 166 5.56 14.19 -6.82
CA ASN A 166 4.39 13.56 -7.41
C ASN A 166 3.44 13.08 -6.32
N ILE A 167 2.13 13.15 -6.60
CA ILE A 167 1.12 12.55 -5.74
C ILE A 167 0.40 11.51 -6.57
N VAL A 168 0.42 10.27 -6.08
CA VAL A 168 -0.26 9.16 -6.73
C VAL A 168 -1.50 8.81 -5.91
N THR A 169 -2.66 8.83 -6.56
CA THR A 169 -3.92 8.38 -5.95
C THR A 169 -4.31 7.05 -6.57
N ILE A 170 -4.54 6.04 -5.73
CA ILE A 170 -5.06 4.73 -6.12
C ILE A 170 -6.48 4.61 -5.58
N THR A 171 -7.47 4.56 -6.46
CA THR A 171 -8.88 4.30 -6.12
C THR A 171 -9.18 2.81 -6.27
N PHE A 172 -9.89 2.25 -5.29
CA PHE A 172 -10.33 0.87 -5.27
C PHE A 172 -11.81 0.77 -5.62
N ASP A 173 -12.12 -0.06 -6.61
CA ASP A 173 -13.48 -0.26 -7.09
C ASP A 173 -14.04 -1.59 -6.55
N LYS A 174 -14.12 -2.61 -7.42
CA LYS A 174 -14.75 -3.89 -7.12
C LYS A 174 -13.81 -4.76 -6.28
N ILE A 175 -14.22 -5.03 -5.04
CA ILE A 175 -13.58 -6.02 -4.15
C ILE A 175 -14.32 -7.36 -4.26
N ALA A 176 -13.61 -8.40 -4.70
CA ALA A 176 -14.10 -9.78 -4.69
C ALA A 176 -13.34 -10.61 -3.64
N LYS A 177 -14.07 -11.37 -2.82
CA LYS A 177 -13.46 -12.38 -1.94
C LYS A 177 -12.97 -13.55 -2.79
N VAL A 178 -11.78 -14.05 -2.49
CA VAL A 178 -11.14 -15.13 -3.24
C VAL A 178 -11.04 -16.37 -2.37
N GLN A 179 -11.60 -17.47 -2.86
CA GLN A 179 -11.49 -18.79 -2.23
C GLN A 179 -10.11 -19.39 -2.47
N LYS A 180 -9.60 -19.28 -3.71
CA LYS A 180 -8.33 -19.88 -4.11
C LYS A 180 -7.60 -19.04 -5.16
N PHE A 181 -6.32 -18.79 -4.94
CA PHE A 181 -5.41 -18.24 -5.92
C PHE A 181 -4.58 -19.35 -6.58
N SER A 182 -4.13 -19.12 -7.82
CA SER A 182 -3.10 -19.94 -8.45
C SER A 182 -1.73 -19.64 -7.85
N ASP A 183 -0.92 -20.68 -7.61
CA ASP A 183 0.34 -20.59 -6.86
C ASP A 183 1.43 -19.75 -7.55
N ASP A 184 1.32 -19.51 -8.86
CA ASP A 184 2.30 -18.72 -9.61
C ASP A 184 2.10 -17.20 -9.48
N LEU A 185 0.93 -16.74 -9.01
CA LEU A 185 0.59 -15.32 -8.94
C LEU A 185 1.54 -14.48 -8.07
N PHE A 186 2.10 -15.11 -7.03
CA PHE A 186 2.89 -14.43 -5.98
C PHE A 186 4.38 -14.79 -6.01
N LYS A 187 4.88 -15.29 -7.15
CA LYS A 187 6.27 -15.74 -7.29
C LYS A 187 7.00 -14.88 -8.32
N VAL A 188 8.16 -14.36 -7.94
CA VAL A 188 9.12 -13.74 -8.86
C VAL A 188 10.37 -14.61 -8.91
N LYS A 189 10.50 -15.39 -9.98
CA LYS A 189 11.73 -16.13 -10.27
C LYS A 189 12.81 -15.15 -10.75
N ASN A 190 14.08 -15.54 -10.69
CA ASN A 190 15.16 -14.72 -11.26
C ASN A 190 14.91 -14.51 -12.77
N PRO A 191 14.65 -13.27 -13.24
CA PRO A 191 14.33 -13.03 -14.64
C PRO A 191 15.48 -13.38 -15.60
N GLU A 192 16.74 -13.27 -15.15
CA GLU A 192 17.91 -13.60 -15.97
C GLU A 192 18.00 -15.11 -16.28
N ILE A 193 17.41 -15.95 -15.42
CA ILE A 193 17.46 -17.41 -15.55
C ILE A 193 16.16 -17.96 -16.14
N PHE A 194 15.02 -17.41 -15.73
CA PHE A 194 13.68 -17.95 -16.04
C PHE A 194 12.85 -17.07 -16.98
N GLY A 195 13.40 -15.95 -17.44
CA GLY A 195 12.69 -14.93 -18.20
C GLY A 195 11.80 -14.02 -17.33
N PRO A 196 11.28 -12.93 -17.91
CA PRO A 196 10.42 -11.98 -17.21
C PRO A 196 9.15 -12.64 -16.66
N PRO A 197 8.61 -12.16 -15.52
CA PRO A 197 7.29 -12.59 -15.08
C PRO A 197 6.25 -12.27 -16.15
N LYS A 198 5.30 -13.17 -16.42
CA LYS A 198 4.28 -12.92 -17.44
C LYS A 198 3.50 -11.62 -17.14
N ARG A 199 3.40 -10.75 -18.14
CA ARG A 199 2.57 -9.55 -18.12
C ARG A 199 1.10 -9.93 -18.33
N LEU A 200 0.33 -10.01 -17.25
CA LEU A 200 -1.06 -10.48 -17.31
C LEU A 200 -2.02 -9.34 -17.65
N THR A 201 -2.85 -9.55 -18.66
CA THR A 201 -4.05 -8.74 -18.93
C THR A 201 -5.14 -8.99 -17.89
N LYS A 202 -6.21 -8.18 -17.91
CA LYS A 202 -7.39 -8.37 -17.05
C LYS A 202 -7.98 -9.78 -17.18
N SER A 203 -8.22 -10.24 -18.40
CA SER A 203 -8.84 -11.55 -18.64
C SER A 203 -7.94 -12.72 -18.23
N GLU A 204 -6.63 -12.56 -18.29
CA GLU A 204 -5.67 -13.60 -17.89
C GLU A 204 -5.53 -13.70 -16.37
N ILE A 205 -5.46 -12.56 -15.66
CA ILE A 205 -5.37 -12.59 -14.19
C ILE A 205 -6.66 -13.07 -13.55
N GLU A 206 -7.82 -12.79 -14.14
CA GLU A 206 -9.12 -13.22 -13.62
C GLU A 206 -9.34 -14.74 -13.74
N LYS A 207 -8.63 -15.42 -14.65
CA LYS A 207 -8.62 -16.88 -14.74
C LYS A 207 -7.73 -17.55 -13.68
N LYS A 208 -6.95 -16.78 -12.93
CA LYS A 208 -5.95 -17.28 -11.97
C LYS A 208 -6.48 -17.34 -10.54
N TYR A 209 -7.76 -17.10 -10.31
CA TYR A 209 -8.37 -17.24 -8.99
C TYR A 209 -9.84 -17.62 -9.07
N ILE A 210 -10.36 -18.20 -7.98
CA ILE A 210 -11.76 -18.58 -7.82
C ILE A 210 -12.38 -17.66 -6.77
N VAL A 211 -13.42 -16.91 -7.16
CA VAL A 211 -14.18 -16.05 -6.24
C VAL A 211 -15.07 -16.90 -5.33
N SER A 212 -15.28 -16.42 -4.10
CA SER A 212 -16.22 -17.03 -3.14
C SER A 212 -17.66 -16.58 -3.38
#